data_AF-A0A067C529-F1
#
_entry.id   AF-A0A067C529-F1
#
_cell.length_a   1.000
_cell.length_b   1.000
_cell.length_c   1.000
_cell.angle_alpha   90.00
_cell.angle_beta   90.00
_cell.angle_gamma   90.00
#
_symmetry.space_group_name_H-M   'P 1'
#
loop_
_entity.id
_entity.type
_entity.pdbx_description
1 polymer ?
#
loop_
_entity_poly.entity_id
_entity_poly.type
_entity_poly.pdbx_seq_one_letter_code
_entity_poly.pdbx_strand_id
1 'polypeptide(L)'
;MLRPVKFLWSLVVASWPIIVAHVHESLLRLRRYEFAEIISDLSSFSFRWIMRCVQLLVFAILLLSSASAIYGGFYYLIMPAKVLQRPLFFDYGVHSDFAQLSAESPYVSSNRVHLPIAQLELTTGENGRDQWHYADAVEVSETKSLPLTHLTKYDVVLDFEFAQTPVNEHIGMFMVRTQALGEGKTPLATSARPTFVRTSHWLVDLVAQFVWIVPTLTLGYDAALTQHRTLVVMNGFEERRVRAVEEIYVELSHPRVQIVSASVSILAQLSGLRYLMYHWFLTTAIVATLNIALVQVFWCFVLYLYITFPTLHGVDVIPTDDDQEQLLPDEPKEHDSADDMLDEDDDDGPQVYESELILPPTPKESVRQRRAPPTQVPVS
;
A
#
# COMPACT_ATOMS: atom_id res chain seq x y z
N MET A 1 -49.85 50.21 -31.67
CA MET A 1 -49.35 49.87 -30.32
C MET A 1 -48.10 50.67 -29.89
N LEU A 2 -48.04 52.01 -30.08
CA LEU A 2 -46.85 52.82 -29.71
C LEU A 2 -47.15 54.05 -28.82
N ARG A 3 -48.40 54.27 -28.41
CA ARG A 3 -48.77 55.39 -27.53
C ARG A 3 -48.30 55.25 -26.07
N PRO A 4 -48.27 54.07 -25.42
CA PRO A 4 -47.85 53.99 -24.01
C PRO A 4 -46.34 54.17 -23.84
N VAL A 5 -45.54 53.75 -24.83
CA VAL A 5 -44.07 53.85 -24.79
C VAL A 5 -43.59 55.31 -24.86
N LYS A 6 -44.24 56.14 -25.68
CA LYS A 6 -43.92 57.58 -25.75
C LYS A 6 -44.27 58.32 -24.46
N PHE A 7 -45.35 57.90 -23.79
CA PHE A 7 -45.77 58.49 -22.52
C PHE A 7 -44.83 58.11 -21.36
N LEU A 8 -44.38 56.85 -21.33
CA LEU A 8 -43.36 56.39 -20.38
C LEU A 8 -42.02 57.11 -20.60
N TRP A 9 -41.62 57.31 -21.85
CA TRP A 9 -40.38 58.01 -22.20
C TRP A 9 -40.42 59.49 -21.79
N SER A 10 -41.55 60.19 -21.98
CA SER A 10 -41.67 61.57 -21.50
C SER A 10 -41.64 61.68 -19.98
N LEU A 11 -42.13 60.67 -19.26
CA LEU A 11 -42.14 60.64 -17.80
C LEU A 11 -40.72 60.45 -17.23
N VAL A 12 -39.91 59.62 -17.87
CA VAL A 12 -38.49 59.40 -17.53
C VAL A 12 -37.64 60.63 -17.83
N VAL A 13 -37.85 61.28 -18.98
CA VAL A 13 -37.12 62.50 -19.35
C VAL A 13 -37.50 63.68 -18.44
N ALA A 14 -38.76 63.78 -18.03
CA ALA A 14 -39.22 64.83 -17.11
C ALA A 14 -38.69 64.66 -15.67
N SER A 15 -38.39 63.44 -15.24
CA SER A 15 -37.86 63.13 -13.90
C SER A 15 -36.32 63.10 -13.84
N TRP A 16 -35.65 63.15 -14.99
CA TRP A 16 -34.18 63.19 -15.11
C TRP A 16 -33.50 64.31 -14.30
N PRO A 17 -34.01 65.57 -14.28
CA PRO A 17 -33.37 66.65 -13.51
C PRO A 17 -33.43 66.43 -12.00
N ILE A 18 -34.50 65.78 -11.52
CA ILE A 18 -34.71 65.48 -10.08
C ILE A 18 -33.76 64.37 -9.65
N ILE A 19 -33.59 63.35 -10.48
CA ILE A 19 -32.63 62.26 -10.26
C ILE A 19 -31.21 62.81 -10.26
N VAL A 20 -30.86 63.68 -11.22
CA VAL A 20 -29.53 64.30 -11.32
C VAL A 20 -29.26 65.22 -10.13
N ALA A 21 -30.25 66.00 -9.68
CA ALA A 21 -30.10 66.85 -8.49
C ALA A 21 -29.91 66.03 -7.22
N HIS A 22 -30.67 64.93 -7.05
CA HIS A 22 -30.55 64.06 -5.89
C HIS A 22 -29.24 63.25 -5.89
N VAL A 23 -28.76 62.84 -7.07
CA VAL A 23 -27.45 62.20 -7.26
C VAL A 23 -26.31 63.19 -7.01
N HIS A 24 -26.47 64.46 -7.42
CA HIS A 24 -25.48 65.50 -7.15
C HIS A 24 -25.41 65.86 -5.66
N GLU A 25 -26.55 65.94 -4.99
CA GLU A 25 -26.63 66.22 -3.54
C GLU A 25 -26.11 65.05 -2.69
N SER A 26 -26.37 63.80 -3.10
CA SER A 26 -25.80 62.60 -2.47
C SER A 26 -24.30 62.46 -2.74
N LEU A 27 -23.81 62.78 -3.93
CA LEU A 27 -22.38 62.84 -4.24
C LEU A 27 -21.66 63.96 -3.46
N LEU A 28 -22.32 65.08 -3.17
CA LEU A 28 -21.76 66.14 -2.34
C LEU A 28 -21.73 65.80 -0.85
N ARG A 29 -22.70 65.00 -0.35
CA ARG A 29 -22.65 64.40 1.00
C ARG A 29 -21.52 63.38 1.13
N LEU A 30 -21.34 62.53 0.12
CA LEU A 30 -20.23 61.57 0.03
C LEU A 30 -18.86 62.27 0.02
N ARG A 31 -18.73 63.42 -0.64
CA ARG A 31 -17.44 64.11 -0.82
C ARG A 31 -16.84 64.70 0.46
N ARG A 32 -17.63 64.98 1.51
CA ARG A 32 -17.16 65.95 2.51
C ARG A 32 -16.45 65.42 3.76
N TYR A 33 -16.69 64.23 4.35
CA TYR A 33 -15.82 63.77 5.46
C TYR A 33 -15.76 62.27 5.82
N GLU A 34 -16.45 61.32 5.18
CA GLU A 34 -16.51 59.92 5.70
C GLU A 34 -15.80 58.86 4.86
N PHE A 35 -15.27 59.16 3.66
CA PHE A 35 -14.60 58.11 2.86
C PHE A 35 -13.33 57.57 3.51
N ALA A 36 -12.53 58.40 4.14
CA ALA A 36 -11.29 57.95 4.78
C ALA A 36 -11.57 57.07 6.02
N GLU A 37 -12.60 57.40 6.79
CA GLU A 37 -13.00 56.68 7.99
C GLU A 37 -13.68 55.35 7.64
N ILE A 38 -14.58 55.35 6.64
CA ILE A 38 -15.20 54.12 6.13
C ILE A 38 -14.18 53.20 5.44
N ILE A 39 -13.22 53.74 4.68
CA ILE A 39 -12.13 52.94 4.08
C ILE A 39 -11.19 52.41 5.15
N SER A 40 -10.89 53.19 6.19
CA SER A 40 -10.11 52.76 7.36
C SER A 40 -10.80 51.61 8.10
N ASP A 41 -12.09 51.74 8.42
CA ASP A 41 -12.85 50.72 9.13
C ASP A 41 -13.11 49.48 8.29
N LEU A 42 -13.39 49.65 6.99
CA LEU A 42 -13.52 48.54 6.05
C LEU A 42 -12.19 47.83 5.83
N SER A 43 -11.06 48.56 5.81
CA SER A 43 -9.73 47.96 5.69
C SER A 43 -9.30 47.22 6.96
N SER A 44 -9.64 47.72 8.15
CA SER A 44 -9.31 47.04 9.42
C SER A 44 -10.15 45.79 9.64
N PHE A 45 -11.45 45.84 9.29
CA PHE A 45 -12.33 44.68 9.28
C PHE A 45 -11.90 43.66 8.22
N SER A 46 -11.68 44.11 6.98
CA SER A 46 -11.20 43.27 5.88
C SER A 46 -9.85 42.64 6.19
N PHE A 47 -8.92 43.37 6.79
CA PHE A 47 -7.61 42.85 7.19
C PHE A 47 -7.72 41.74 8.23
N ARG A 48 -8.58 41.89 9.25
CA ARG A 48 -8.81 40.83 10.25
C ARG A 48 -9.42 39.58 9.62
N TRP A 49 -10.40 39.74 8.72
CA TRP A 49 -11.00 38.62 8.00
C TRP A 49 -10.02 37.95 7.05
N ILE A 50 -9.19 38.72 6.33
CA ILE A 50 -8.12 38.21 5.47
C ILE A 50 -7.12 37.42 6.32
N MET A 51 -6.68 37.94 7.45
CA MET A 51 -5.75 37.22 8.35
C MET A 51 -6.37 35.92 8.88
N ARG A 52 -7.67 35.89 9.18
CA ARG A 52 -8.39 34.65 9.56
C ARG A 52 -8.49 33.68 8.38
N CYS A 53 -8.82 34.14 7.18
CA CYS A 53 -8.85 33.32 5.98
C CYS A 53 -7.47 32.75 5.65
N VAL A 54 -6.41 33.54 5.78
CA VAL A 54 -5.01 33.10 5.61
C VAL A 54 -4.65 32.07 6.66
N GLN A 55 -5.00 32.30 7.93
CA GLN A 55 -4.77 31.33 9.00
C GLN A 55 -5.50 30.00 8.75
N LEU A 56 -6.78 30.04 8.34
CA LEU A 56 -7.56 28.86 8.00
C LEU A 56 -6.99 28.13 6.78
N LEU A 57 -6.52 28.87 5.78
CA LEU A 57 -5.91 28.30 4.58
C LEU A 57 -4.58 27.62 4.91
N VAL A 58 -3.72 28.26 5.70
CA VAL A 58 -2.45 27.66 6.17
C VAL A 58 -2.72 26.40 6.98
N PHE A 59 -3.69 26.46 7.91
CA PHE A 59 -4.08 25.30 8.71
C PHE A 59 -4.63 24.15 7.85
N ALA A 60 -5.46 24.46 6.84
CA ALA A 60 -5.99 23.49 5.90
C ALA A 60 -4.89 22.83 5.05
N ILE A 61 -3.90 23.61 4.59
CA ILE A 61 -2.75 23.08 3.84
C ILE A 61 -1.91 22.14 4.72
N LEU A 62 -1.63 22.52 5.97
CA LEU A 62 -0.88 21.69 6.90
C LEU A 62 -1.61 20.37 7.19
N LEU A 63 -2.93 20.45 7.44
CA LEU A 63 -3.77 19.26 7.63
C LEU A 63 -3.74 18.35 6.41
N LEU A 64 -4.00 18.89 5.22
CA LEU A 64 -4.03 18.10 3.99
C LEU A 64 -2.66 17.45 3.67
N SER A 65 -1.57 18.19 3.92
CA SER A 65 -0.20 17.67 3.80
C SER A 65 0.05 16.51 4.76
N SER A 66 -0.35 16.66 6.03
CA SER A 66 -0.21 15.60 7.02
C SER A 66 -1.07 14.36 6.69
N ALA A 67 -2.31 14.57 6.22
CA ALA A 67 -3.21 13.49 5.80
C ALA A 67 -2.64 12.74 4.59
N SER A 68 -2.08 13.46 3.62
CA SER A 68 -1.40 12.89 2.46
C SER A 68 -0.17 12.08 2.87
N ALA A 69 0.63 12.57 3.82
CA ALA A 69 1.78 11.84 4.35
C ALA A 69 1.37 10.54 5.08
N ILE A 70 0.30 10.58 5.87
CA ILE A 70 -0.25 9.39 6.54
C ILE A 70 -0.74 8.38 5.50
N TYR A 71 -1.51 8.82 4.51
CA TYR A 71 -1.95 7.96 3.41
C TYR A 71 -0.77 7.35 2.66
N GLY A 72 0.26 8.15 2.36
CA GLY A 72 1.50 7.67 1.74
C GLY A 72 2.18 6.59 2.58
N GLY A 73 2.28 6.78 3.90
CA GLY A 73 2.79 5.77 4.83
C GLY A 73 1.99 4.47 4.79
N PHE A 74 0.66 4.56 4.88
CA PHE A 74 -0.22 3.40 4.74
C PHE A 74 -0.08 2.71 3.38
N TYR A 75 0.03 3.49 2.31
CA TYR A 75 0.24 2.98 0.96
C TYR A 75 1.51 2.16 0.87
N TYR A 76 2.65 2.68 1.36
CA TYR A 76 3.92 1.94 1.34
C TYR A 76 3.94 0.72 2.27
N LEU A 77 3.19 0.73 3.37
CA LEU A 77 3.07 -0.43 4.27
C LEU A 77 2.20 -1.55 3.69
N ILE A 78 1.10 -1.19 3.03
CA ILE A 78 0.10 -2.15 2.55
C ILE A 78 0.42 -2.63 1.13
N MET A 79 1.05 -1.80 0.31
CA MET A 79 1.40 -2.12 -1.07
C MET A 79 2.84 -2.67 -1.14
N PRO A 80 3.02 -3.98 -1.35
CA PRO A 80 4.29 -4.57 -1.74
C PRO A 80 4.78 -3.88 -2.99
N ALA A 81 5.96 -3.31 -2.85
CA ALA A 81 6.55 -2.41 -3.81
C ALA A 81 7.07 -3.12 -5.08
N LYS A 82 6.95 -4.45 -5.22
CA LYS A 82 7.78 -5.19 -6.18
C LYS A 82 6.99 -6.19 -6.99
N VAL A 83 6.70 -5.80 -8.24
CA VAL A 83 6.61 -6.76 -9.35
C VAL A 83 8.05 -7.09 -9.70
N LEU A 84 8.49 -8.32 -9.42
CA LEU A 84 9.86 -8.72 -9.76
C LEU A 84 9.85 -9.20 -11.20
N GLN A 85 10.49 -8.44 -12.09
CA GLN A 85 10.76 -8.86 -13.46
C GLN A 85 12.25 -9.14 -13.61
N ARG A 86 12.62 -10.35 -14.01
CA ARG A 86 14.03 -10.74 -14.25
C ARG A 86 14.19 -11.50 -15.55
N PRO A 87 15.30 -11.30 -16.27
CA PRO A 87 15.61 -12.10 -17.43
C PRO A 87 15.87 -13.56 -17.03
N LEU A 88 15.53 -14.48 -17.92
CA LEU A 88 15.82 -15.90 -17.85
C LEU A 88 16.72 -16.28 -19.02
N PHE A 89 17.86 -16.90 -18.70
CA PHE A 89 18.79 -17.44 -19.68
C PHE A 89 18.68 -18.96 -19.69
N PHE A 90 18.42 -19.51 -20.87
CA PHE A 90 18.34 -20.95 -21.07
C PHE A 90 19.70 -21.52 -21.43
N ASP A 91 20.13 -22.53 -20.67
CA ASP A 91 21.22 -23.41 -21.04
C ASP A 91 20.65 -24.57 -21.88
N TYR A 92 21.12 -24.66 -23.12
CA TYR A 92 20.78 -25.70 -24.08
C TYR A 92 21.72 -26.92 -23.98
N GLY A 93 22.71 -26.88 -23.09
CA GLY A 93 23.69 -27.93 -22.91
C GLY A 93 24.59 -28.12 -24.14
N VAL A 94 25.12 -29.32 -24.26
CA VAL A 94 26.08 -29.67 -25.31
C VAL A 94 25.35 -29.94 -26.63
N HIS A 95 25.38 -28.97 -27.54
CA HIS A 95 24.72 -29.04 -28.86
C HIS A 95 25.27 -30.15 -29.77
N SER A 96 26.47 -30.69 -29.51
CA SER A 96 27.08 -31.74 -30.33
C SER A 96 26.31 -33.05 -30.31
N ASP A 97 25.69 -33.39 -29.18
CA ASP A 97 24.87 -34.60 -29.05
C ASP A 97 23.53 -34.44 -29.77
N PHE A 98 23.06 -33.19 -29.90
CA PHE A 98 21.83 -32.86 -30.61
C PHE A 98 22.00 -32.82 -32.13
N ALA A 99 23.12 -32.30 -32.63
CA ALA A 99 23.42 -32.31 -34.07
C ALA A 99 23.42 -33.75 -34.63
N GLN A 100 23.86 -34.74 -33.85
CA GLN A 100 23.84 -36.15 -34.23
C GLN A 100 22.43 -36.76 -34.33
N LEU A 101 21.43 -36.21 -33.62
CA LEU A 101 20.02 -36.65 -33.69
C LEU A 101 19.29 -36.20 -34.97
N SER A 102 19.86 -35.28 -35.74
CA SER A 102 19.33 -34.84 -37.04
C SER A 102 19.60 -35.82 -38.18
N ALA A 103 20.53 -36.76 -38.00
CA ALA A 103 20.63 -37.92 -38.86
C ALA A 103 19.51 -38.90 -38.45
N GLU A 104 18.81 -39.50 -39.42
CA GLU A 104 17.79 -40.55 -39.23
C GLU A 104 18.38 -41.81 -38.58
N SER A 105 18.82 -41.72 -37.32
CA SER A 105 19.35 -42.84 -36.57
C SER A 105 18.18 -43.57 -35.92
N PRO A 106 18.03 -44.89 -36.11
CA PRO A 106 17.02 -45.67 -35.41
C PRO A 106 17.22 -45.50 -33.90
N TYR A 107 16.13 -45.20 -33.20
CA TYR A 107 16.07 -44.98 -31.75
C TYR A 107 16.74 -46.12 -30.96
N VAL A 108 18.07 -46.05 -30.82
CA VAL A 108 18.85 -46.86 -29.89
C VAL A 108 19.28 -45.92 -28.78
N SER A 109 18.43 -45.91 -27.75
CA SER A 109 18.54 -45.10 -26.55
C SER A 109 19.87 -45.34 -25.82
N SER A 110 20.73 -44.32 -25.79
CA SER A 110 21.79 -44.19 -24.78
C SER A 110 22.24 -42.74 -24.56
N ASN A 111 22.04 -41.84 -25.52
CA ASN A 111 22.30 -40.42 -25.32
C ASN A 111 21.15 -39.76 -24.53
N ARG A 112 21.50 -39.20 -23.36
CA ARG A 112 20.60 -38.36 -22.56
C ARG A 112 20.34 -37.09 -23.34
N VAL A 113 19.12 -36.92 -23.88
CA VAL A 113 18.72 -35.67 -24.51
C VAL A 113 18.67 -34.60 -23.42
N HIS A 114 19.57 -33.62 -23.52
CA HIS A 114 19.55 -32.46 -22.65
C HIS A 114 18.39 -31.55 -23.07
N LEU A 115 17.49 -31.28 -22.13
CA LEU A 115 16.41 -30.32 -22.31
C LEU A 115 16.89 -28.93 -21.94
N PRO A 116 16.39 -27.86 -22.58
CA PRO A 116 16.77 -26.50 -22.24
C PRO A 116 16.27 -26.15 -20.85
N ILE A 117 17.19 -25.71 -19.99
CA ILE A 117 16.91 -25.39 -18.59
C ILE A 117 17.36 -23.98 -18.24
N ALA A 118 16.63 -23.31 -17.35
CA ALA A 118 16.98 -22.01 -16.81
C ALA A 118 16.81 -22.03 -15.29
N GLN A 119 17.79 -21.50 -14.56
CA GLN A 119 17.82 -21.45 -13.10
C GLN A 119 17.94 -20.00 -12.65
N LEU A 120 16.91 -19.47 -12.00
CA LEU A 120 16.91 -18.11 -11.48
C LEU A 120 16.89 -18.10 -9.96
N GLU A 121 17.96 -17.60 -9.36
CA GLU A 121 17.96 -17.27 -7.94
C GLU A 121 17.23 -15.94 -7.68
N LEU A 122 16.31 -15.95 -6.72
CA LEU A 122 15.52 -14.78 -6.30
C LEU A 122 16.16 -14.03 -5.13
N THR A 123 17.00 -14.69 -4.34
CA THR A 123 17.58 -14.19 -3.08
C THR A 123 18.55 -13.02 -3.29
N THR A 124 19.25 -13.02 -4.43
CA THR A 124 20.10 -11.92 -4.88
C THR A 124 19.16 -10.75 -5.16
N GLY A 125 19.33 -9.61 -4.50
CA GLY A 125 18.37 -8.49 -4.49
C GLY A 125 18.04 -7.85 -5.85
N GLU A 126 17.47 -6.64 -5.87
CA GLU A 126 16.97 -5.99 -7.09
C GLU A 126 18.04 -5.80 -8.19
N ASN A 127 19.30 -5.60 -7.79
CA ASN A 127 20.48 -5.54 -8.68
C ASN A 127 21.29 -6.84 -8.65
N GLY A 128 20.63 -7.96 -8.36
CA GLY A 128 21.26 -9.25 -8.19
C GLY A 128 21.92 -9.77 -9.46
N ARG A 129 22.88 -10.67 -9.30
CA ARG A 129 23.57 -11.33 -10.41
C ARG A 129 22.56 -12.14 -11.23
N ASP A 130 22.52 -11.89 -12.53
CA ASP A 130 21.67 -12.60 -13.47
C ASP A 130 22.19 -14.03 -13.74
N GLN A 131 21.78 -15.01 -12.91
CA GLN A 131 22.01 -16.45 -13.16
C GLN A 131 23.48 -16.88 -13.32
N TRP A 132 24.41 -16.25 -12.61
CA TRP A 132 25.82 -16.67 -12.56
C TRP A 132 26.37 -16.60 -11.13
N HIS A 133 27.28 -17.54 -10.82
CA HIS A 133 27.93 -17.65 -9.51
C HIS A 133 29.46 -17.73 -9.66
N TYR A 134 30.18 -17.26 -8.65
CA TYR A 134 31.62 -17.49 -8.57
C TYR A 134 31.89 -18.99 -8.29
N ALA A 135 32.89 -19.55 -8.95
CA ALA A 135 33.27 -20.95 -8.77
C ALA A 135 33.81 -21.25 -7.36
N ASP A 136 34.42 -20.24 -6.73
CA ASP A 136 34.88 -20.33 -5.35
C ASP A 136 33.73 -20.02 -4.40
N ALA A 137 33.49 -20.93 -3.46
CA ALA A 137 32.56 -20.78 -2.34
C ALA A 137 33.10 -19.74 -1.34
N VAL A 138 33.40 -18.52 -1.81
CA VAL A 138 33.46 -17.38 -0.92
C VAL A 138 32.02 -17.18 -0.48
N GLU A 139 31.69 -17.73 0.68
CA GLU A 139 30.54 -17.36 1.48
C GLU A 139 30.67 -15.88 1.84
N VAL A 140 30.54 -15.01 0.84
CA VAL A 140 30.18 -13.64 1.10
C VAL A 140 28.86 -13.79 1.84
N SER A 141 28.85 -13.40 3.11
CA SER A 141 27.64 -13.19 3.92
C SER A 141 26.80 -12.10 3.25
N GLU A 142 26.33 -12.37 2.02
CA GLU A 142 25.28 -11.63 1.37
C GLU A 142 24.06 -11.92 2.23
N THR A 143 23.57 -10.89 2.91
CA THR A 143 22.33 -10.95 3.67
C THR A 143 21.23 -11.44 2.73
N LYS A 144 20.91 -12.73 2.85
CA LYS A 144 19.84 -13.40 2.12
C LYS A 144 18.53 -12.69 2.44
N SER A 145 18.11 -11.79 1.56
CA SER A 145 16.83 -11.11 1.72
C SER A 145 15.72 -12.06 1.29
N LEU A 146 14.63 -12.09 2.06
CA LEU A 146 13.42 -12.79 1.63
C LEU A 146 12.95 -12.16 0.31
N PRO A 147 12.94 -12.91 -0.79
CA PRO A 147 12.68 -12.33 -2.11
C PRO A 147 11.22 -11.88 -2.28
N LEU A 148 10.32 -12.53 -1.54
CA LEU A 148 8.88 -12.31 -1.60
C LEU A 148 8.32 -11.94 -0.23
N THR A 149 7.20 -11.21 -0.23
CA THR A 149 6.51 -10.78 0.98
C THR A 149 5.72 -11.95 1.58
N HIS A 150 5.86 -12.14 2.89
CA HIS A 150 5.17 -13.21 3.62
C HIS A 150 3.65 -13.16 3.44
N LEU A 151 3.02 -14.34 3.34
CA LEU A 151 1.56 -14.54 3.31
C LEU A 151 0.85 -13.81 2.16
N THR A 152 1.60 -13.45 1.12
CA THR A 152 1.07 -12.87 -0.11
C THR A 152 0.99 -13.96 -1.16
N LYS A 153 -0.11 -13.95 -1.92
CA LYS A 153 -0.29 -14.81 -3.09
C LYS A 153 0.35 -14.17 -4.31
N TYR A 154 1.04 -14.97 -5.11
CA TYR A 154 1.76 -14.55 -6.30
C TYR A 154 1.34 -15.37 -7.52
N ASP A 155 1.26 -14.70 -8.65
CA ASP A 155 1.16 -15.30 -9.97
C ASP A 155 2.53 -15.20 -10.63
N VAL A 156 3.09 -16.34 -11.01
CA VAL A 156 4.36 -16.41 -11.73
C VAL A 156 4.05 -16.48 -13.21
N VAL A 157 4.47 -15.45 -13.94
CA VAL A 157 4.26 -15.29 -15.37
C VAL A 157 5.61 -15.41 -16.08
N LEU A 158 5.65 -16.19 -17.15
CA LEU A 158 6.80 -16.28 -18.04
C LEU A 158 6.47 -15.60 -19.36
N ASP A 159 7.34 -14.68 -19.75
CA ASP A 159 7.29 -13.98 -21.02
C ASP A 159 8.40 -14.51 -21.90
N PHE A 160 8.03 -15.13 -23.01
CA PHE A 160 8.95 -15.69 -23.99
C PHE A 160 8.97 -14.86 -25.27
N GLU A 161 10.15 -14.66 -25.81
CA GLU A 161 10.37 -14.14 -27.15
C GLU A 161 10.99 -15.23 -28.02
N PHE A 162 10.17 -15.84 -28.87
CA PHE A 162 10.63 -16.88 -29.79
C PHE A 162 11.13 -16.26 -31.10
N ALA A 163 12.19 -16.83 -31.67
CA ALA A 163 12.59 -16.52 -33.04
C ALA A 163 11.61 -17.16 -34.02
N GLN A 164 11.19 -16.45 -35.07
CA GLN A 164 10.43 -17.07 -36.17
C GLN A 164 11.41 -17.80 -37.09
N THR A 165 11.64 -19.08 -36.78
CA THR A 165 12.47 -19.98 -37.58
C THR A 165 11.66 -21.19 -38.03
N PRO A 166 11.98 -21.81 -39.18
CA PRO A 166 11.27 -23.01 -39.63
C PRO A 166 11.38 -24.16 -38.62
N VAL A 167 12.48 -24.20 -37.85
CA VAL A 167 12.65 -25.15 -36.74
C VAL A 167 11.55 -24.93 -35.71
N ASN A 168 11.34 -23.69 -35.25
CA ASN A 168 10.33 -23.37 -34.25
C ASN A 168 8.90 -23.58 -34.72
N GLU A 169 8.61 -23.28 -35.99
CA GLU A 169 7.29 -23.50 -36.59
C GLU A 169 6.91 -24.98 -36.62
N HIS A 170 7.87 -25.88 -36.85
CA HIS A 170 7.64 -27.33 -36.91
C HIS A 170 7.54 -28.02 -35.54
N ILE A 171 7.90 -27.36 -34.43
CA ILE A 171 7.81 -27.94 -33.08
C ILE A 171 6.37 -28.11 -32.63
N GLY A 172 5.49 -27.15 -32.97
CA GLY A 172 4.10 -27.14 -32.54
C GLY A 172 3.95 -26.88 -31.04
N MET A 173 3.11 -27.67 -30.37
CA MET A 173 2.86 -27.54 -28.93
C MET A 173 3.96 -28.23 -28.12
N PHE A 174 4.48 -27.54 -27.10
CA PHE A 174 5.41 -28.10 -26.13
C PHE A 174 5.05 -27.63 -24.71
N MET A 175 5.57 -28.32 -23.71
CA MET A 175 5.31 -28.01 -22.30
C MET A 175 6.44 -27.18 -21.72
N VAL A 176 6.08 -26.19 -20.91
CA VAL A 176 6.99 -25.46 -20.03
C VAL A 176 6.75 -25.98 -18.63
N ARG A 177 7.76 -26.66 -18.07
CA ARG A 177 7.76 -27.13 -16.69
C ARG A 177 8.47 -26.10 -15.83
N THR A 178 7.88 -25.74 -14.71
CA THR A 178 8.46 -24.76 -13.80
C THR A 178 8.33 -25.27 -12.38
N GLN A 179 9.39 -25.09 -11.60
CA GLN A 179 9.48 -25.55 -10.22
C GLN A 179 9.98 -24.40 -9.37
N ALA A 180 9.25 -24.08 -8.30
CA ALA A 180 9.71 -23.17 -7.26
C ALA A 180 10.46 -24.01 -6.23
N LEU A 181 11.74 -23.72 -6.06
CA LEU A 181 12.65 -24.43 -5.17
C LEU A 181 12.87 -23.58 -3.91
N GLY A 182 12.80 -24.24 -2.75
CA GLY A 182 13.14 -23.64 -1.47
C GLY A 182 14.57 -23.96 -1.06
N GLU A 183 14.84 -23.77 0.23
CA GLU A 183 16.13 -24.12 0.85
C GLU A 183 16.54 -25.57 0.51
N GLY A 184 17.81 -25.74 0.12
CA GLY A 184 18.36 -27.05 -0.26
C GLY A 184 17.85 -27.62 -1.59
N LYS A 185 17.33 -26.77 -2.50
CA LYS A 185 16.77 -27.17 -3.81
C LYS A 185 15.59 -28.14 -3.71
N THR A 186 14.83 -28.02 -2.63
CA THR A 186 13.63 -28.84 -2.42
C THR A 186 12.46 -28.26 -3.22
N PRO A 187 11.74 -29.05 -4.04
CA PRO A 187 10.62 -28.53 -4.82
C PRO A 187 9.43 -28.20 -3.92
N LEU A 188 9.12 -26.91 -3.81
CA LEU A 188 7.98 -26.39 -3.05
C LEU A 188 6.69 -26.43 -3.88
N ALA A 189 6.79 -26.08 -5.15
CA ALA A 189 5.68 -26.13 -6.10
C ALA A 189 6.19 -26.50 -7.49
N THR A 190 5.39 -27.26 -8.23
CA THR A 190 5.70 -27.66 -9.60
C THR A 190 4.49 -27.44 -10.48
N SER A 191 4.70 -26.87 -11.66
CA SER A 191 3.66 -26.65 -12.66
C SER A 191 4.16 -27.05 -14.03
N ALA A 192 3.27 -27.53 -14.89
CA ALA A 192 3.56 -27.78 -16.29
C ALA A 192 2.43 -27.18 -17.13
N ARG A 193 2.79 -26.29 -18.07
CA ARG A 193 1.82 -25.58 -18.91
C ARG A 193 2.16 -25.75 -20.39
N PRO A 194 1.18 -26.03 -21.26
CA PRO A 194 1.41 -26.08 -22.69
C PRO A 194 1.59 -24.67 -23.25
N THR A 195 2.51 -24.53 -24.19
CA THR A 195 2.69 -23.34 -25.03
C THR A 195 2.92 -23.78 -26.47
N PHE A 196 2.78 -22.86 -27.41
CA PHE A 196 3.02 -23.14 -28.82
C PHE A 196 3.58 -21.91 -29.53
N VAL A 197 4.49 -22.17 -30.46
CA VAL A 197 4.91 -21.17 -31.44
C VAL A 197 3.86 -21.16 -32.55
N ARG A 198 3.39 -19.97 -32.96
CA ARG A 198 2.34 -19.88 -33.98
C ARG A 198 3.01 -20.01 -35.32
N THR A 199 2.49 -20.90 -36.14
CA THR A 199 2.83 -20.95 -37.56
C THR A 199 2.22 -19.74 -38.25
N SER A 200 3.05 -18.94 -38.90
CA SER A 200 2.62 -17.95 -39.87
C SER A 200 2.29 -18.61 -41.21
N HIS A 201 1.52 -17.91 -42.03
CA HIS A 201 1.29 -18.33 -43.40
C HIS A 201 2.36 -17.68 -44.28
N TRP A 202 2.91 -18.40 -45.27
CA TRP A 202 4.01 -17.93 -46.11
C TRP A 202 3.79 -16.52 -46.71
N LEU A 203 2.54 -16.19 -47.03
CA LEU A 203 2.17 -14.88 -47.58
C LEU A 203 2.32 -13.74 -46.55
N VAL A 204 2.01 -14.01 -45.27
CA VAL A 204 2.16 -13.05 -44.17
C VAL A 204 3.64 -12.76 -43.95
N ASP A 205 4.48 -13.79 -43.97
CA ASP A 205 5.92 -13.65 -43.79
C ASP A 205 6.55 -12.89 -44.95
N LEU A 206 6.13 -13.19 -46.17
CA LEU A 206 6.56 -12.47 -47.37
C LEU A 206 6.20 -10.98 -47.28
N VAL A 207 4.95 -10.64 -46.94
CA VAL A 207 4.51 -9.26 -46.78
C VAL A 207 5.27 -8.56 -45.65
N ALA A 208 5.43 -9.21 -44.50
CA ALA A 208 6.18 -8.64 -43.38
C ALA A 208 7.64 -8.39 -43.75
N GLN A 209 8.29 -9.33 -44.44
CA GLN A 209 9.65 -9.16 -44.94
C GLN A 209 9.76 -8.01 -45.94
N PHE A 210 8.80 -7.86 -46.87
CA PHE A 210 8.77 -6.72 -47.80
C PHE A 210 8.58 -5.37 -47.09
N VAL A 211 7.76 -5.32 -46.03
CA VAL A 211 7.57 -4.09 -45.24
C VAL A 211 8.83 -3.73 -44.46
N TRP A 212 9.52 -4.72 -43.90
CA TRP A 212 10.69 -4.51 -43.05
C TRP A 212 12.02 -4.40 -43.81
N ILE A 213 12.11 -4.86 -45.07
CA ILE A 213 13.37 -4.84 -45.85
C ILE A 213 13.91 -3.41 -46.05
N VAL A 214 13.03 -2.44 -46.28
CA VAL A 214 13.42 -1.04 -46.54
C VAL A 214 13.98 -0.39 -45.27
N PRO A 215 13.29 -0.44 -44.10
CA PRO A 215 13.88 0.00 -42.83
C PRO A 215 15.17 -0.73 -42.48
N THR A 216 15.24 -2.06 -42.64
CA THR A 216 16.44 -2.84 -42.28
C THR A 216 17.65 -2.47 -43.10
N LEU A 217 17.50 -2.33 -44.43
CA LEU A 217 18.63 -2.00 -45.30
C LEU A 217 19.10 -0.55 -45.13
N THR A 218 18.19 0.37 -44.79
CA THR A 218 18.51 1.81 -44.67
C THR A 218 18.98 2.21 -43.27
N LEU A 219 18.47 1.56 -42.22
CA LEU A 219 18.75 1.91 -40.82
C LEU A 219 19.57 0.84 -40.08
N GLY A 220 19.84 -0.32 -40.70
CA GLY A 220 20.62 -1.39 -40.09
C GLY A 220 19.93 -2.09 -38.91
N TYR A 221 18.61 -1.94 -38.75
CA TYR A 221 17.86 -2.64 -37.70
C TYR A 221 17.69 -4.12 -38.05
N ASP A 222 18.10 -5.01 -37.15
CA ASP A 222 17.76 -6.43 -37.20
C ASP A 222 16.25 -6.60 -37.09
N ALA A 223 15.57 -6.69 -38.23
CA ALA A 223 14.14 -6.98 -38.31
C ALA A 223 13.88 -8.49 -38.27
N ALA A 224 14.59 -9.21 -37.40
CA ALA A 224 14.24 -10.59 -37.13
C ALA A 224 12.80 -10.60 -36.58
N LEU A 225 11.89 -11.30 -37.25
CA LEU A 225 10.53 -11.40 -36.76
C LEU A 225 10.55 -12.23 -35.47
N THR A 226 10.23 -11.60 -34.35
CA THR A 226 10.09 -12.29 -33.07
C THR A 226 8.63 -12.46 -32.71
N GLN A 227 8.34 -13.48 -31.90
CA GLN A 227 6.99 -13.76 -31.44
C GLN A 227 6.95 -13.77 -29.91
N HIS A 228 6.25 -12.79 -29.34
CA HIS A 228 6.06 -12.70 -27.90
C HIS A 228 4.94 -13.63 -27.41
N ARG A 229 5.19 -14.35 -26.31
CA ARG A 229 4.25 -15.27 -25.67
C ARG A 229 4.34 -15.16 -24.16
N THR A 230 3.30 -14.59 -23.56
CA THR A 230 3.07 -14.55 -22.12
C THR A 230 2.31 -15.79 -21.67
N LEU A 231 2.81 -16.47 -20.64
CA LEU A 231 2.23 -17.67 -20.05
C LEU A 231 2.17 -17.54 -18.53
N VAL A 232 0.99 -17.69 -17.94
CA VAL A 232 0.87 -17.79 -16.49
C VAL A 232 1.15 -19.23 -16.05
N VAL A 233 2.25 -19.41 -15.35
CA VAL A 233 2.82 -20.71 -15.05
C VAL A 233 2.29 -21.25 -13.72
N MET A 234 2.36 -20.42 -12.67
CA MET A 234 1.80 -20.73 -11.35
C MET A 234 0.80 -19.66 -10.96
N ASN A 235 -0.39 -20.08 -10.52
CA ASN A 235 -1.44 -19.18 -10.06
C ASN A 235 -1.59 -19.28 -8.54
N GLY A 236 -1.65 -18.15 -7.85
CA GLY A 236 -1.95 -18.07 -6.43
C GLY A 236 -0.93 -18.76 -5.53
N PHE A 237 0.34 -18.77 -5.92
CA PHE A 237 1.45 -19.31 -5.14
C PHE A 237 1.60 -18.51 -3.83
N GLU A 238 1.42 -19.16 -2.69
CA GLU A 238 1.47 -18.51 -1.37
C GLU A 238 2.87 -18.63 -0.75
N GLU A 239 3.52 -17.49 -0.53
CA GLU A 239 4.84 -17.45 0.11
C GLU A 239 4.72 -17.62 1.64
N ARG A 240 5.43 -18.59 2.21
CA ARG A 240 5.48 -18.84 3.67
C ARG A 240 6.90 -18.69 4.19
N ARG A 241 7.08 -18.06 5.36
CA ARG A 241 8.41 -17.83 5.96
C ARG A 241 9.18 -19.12 6.25
N VAL A 242 8.46 -20.19 6.58
CA VAL A 242 9.04 -21.52 6.86
C VAL A 242 9.52 -22.22 5.58
N ARG A 243 9.01 -21.82 4.42
CA ARG A 243 9.29 -22.43 3.11
C ARG A 243 9.39 -21.32 2.06
N ALA A 244 10.39 -20.47 2.23
CA ALA A 244 10.60 -19.36 1.31
C ALA A 244 11.12 -19.87 -0.04
N VAL A 245 10.67 -19.29 -1.14
CA VAL A 245 11.23 -19.62 -2.47
C VAL A 245 12.57 -18.92 -2.61
N GLU A 246 13.57 -19.69 -3.03
CA GLU A 246 14.92 -19.18 -3.26
C GLU A 246 15.26 -19.18 -4.74
N GLU A 247 14.79 -20.19 -5.47
CA GLU A 247 15.15 -20.40 -6.86
C GLU A 247 13.92 -20.80 -7.68
N ILE A 248 13.82 -20.29 -8.91
CA ILE A 248 12.85 -20.75 -9.91
C ILE A 248 13.61 -21.54 -10.97
N TYR A 249 13.23 -22.79 -11.15
CA TYR A 249 13.73 -23.68 -12.17
C TYR A 249 12.70 -23.79 -13.31
N VAL A 250 13.12 -23.47 -14.53
CA VAL A 250 12.29 -23.59 -15.74
C VAL A 250 12.93 -24.59 -16.69
N GLU A 251 12.14 -25.50 -17.23
CA GLU A 251 12.56 -26.55 -18.16
C GLU A 251 11.58 -26.59 -19.35
N LEU A 252 12.13 -26.64 -20.56
CA LEU A 252 11.33 -26.76 -21.78
C LEU A 252 11.31 -28.22 -22.24
N SER A 253 10.14 -28.74 -22.57
CA SER A 253 9.99 -30.15 -22.92
C SER A 253 10.55 -30.52 -24.30
N HIS A 254 11.04 -29.57 -25.09
CA HIS A 254 11.53 -29.82 -26.44
C HIS A 254 12.93 -29.24 -26.67
N PRO A 255 13.91 -30.05 -27.12
CA PRO A 255 15.32 -29.64 -27.20
C PRO A 255 15.65 -28.65 -28.33
N ARG A 256 14.78 -28.53 -29.35
CA ARG A 256 15.02 -27.66 -30.52
C ARG A 256 14.40 -26.28 -30.43
N VAL A 257 13.74 -25.95 -29.33
CA VAL A 257 13.06 -24.66 -29.20
C VAL A 257 14.12 -23.56 -29.18
N GLN A 258 14.02 -22.59 -30.08
CA GLN A 258 14.94 -21.46 -30.14
C GLN A 258 14.26 -20.23 -29.51
N ILE A 259 14.79 -19.80 -28.37
CA ILE A 259 14.33 -18.59 -27.66
C ILE A 259 15.35 -17.49 -27.84
N VAL A 260 14.89 -16.29 -28.17
CA VAL A 260 15.73 -15.08 -28.26
C VAL A 260 15.91 -14.50 -26.86
N SER A 261 14.80 -14.26 -26.17
CA SER A 261 14.78 -13.74 -24.81
C SER A 261 13.66 -14.39 -24.01
N ALA A 262 13.85 -14.50 -22.70
CA ALA A 262 12.79 -14.87 -21.79
C ALA A 262 12.90 -14.04 -20.52
N SER A 263 11.77 -13.74 -19.89
CA SER A 263 11.74 -13.09 -18.59
C SER A 263 10.67 -13.73 -17.71
N VAL A 264 10.93 -13.76 -16.40
CA VAL A 264 9.94 -14.11 -15.40
C VAL A 264 9.47 -12.87 -14.69
N SER A 265 8.15 -12.77 -14.56
CA SER A 265 7.43 -11.70 -13.90
C SER A 265 6.64 -12.32 -12.74
N ILE A 266 6.97 -11.94 -11.50
CA ILE A 266 6.24 -12.39 -10.31
C ILE A 266 5.30 -11.27 -9.89
N LEU A 267 4.00 -11.47 -10.11
CA LEU A 267 2.95 -10.50 -9.81
C LEU A 267 2.23 -10.90 -8.53
N ALA A 268 2.12 -10.00 -7.57
CA ALA A 268 1.32 -10.26 -6.39
C ALA A 268 -0.18 -10.17 -6.71
N GLN A 269 -0.95 -11.18 -6.32
CA GLN A 269 -2.41 -11.14 -6.34
C GLN A 269 -2.88 -10.14 -5.27
N LEU A 270 -3.24 -8.95 -5.73
CA LEU A 270 -3.82 -7.92 -4.88
C LEU A 270 -5.29 -8.27 -4.66
N SER A 271 -5.73 -8.38 -3.41
CA SER A 271 -7.15 -8.54 -3.06
C SER A 271 -7.62 -7.41 -2.14
N GLY A 272 -8.92 -7.07 -2.22
CA GLY A 272 -9.56 -6.10 -1.33
C GLY A 272 -9.08 -4.66 -1.53
N LEU A 273 -8.75 -3.97 -0.44
CA LEU A 273 -8.32 -2.56 -0.47
C LEU A 273 -7.08 -2.34 -1.35
N ARG A 274 -6.14 -3.28 -1.32
CA ARG A 274 -4.89 -3.20 -2.09
C ARG A 274 -5.13 -3.24 -3.61
N TYR A 275 -6.11 -4.02 -4.05
CA TYR A 275 -6.52 -4.08 -5.46
C TYR A 275 -7.07 -2.73 -5.92
N LEU A 276 -7.95 -2.13 -5.11
CA LEU A 276 -8.54 -0.82 -5.36
C LEU A 276 -7.44 0.26 -5.46
N MET A 277 -6.51 0.28 -4.50
CA MET A 277 -5.40 1.23 -4.46
C MET A 277 -4.45 1.12 -5.66
N TYR A 278 -4.22 -0.09 -6.18
CA TYR A 278 -3.35 -0.31 -7.34
C TYR A 278 -4.00 0.10 -8.66
N HIS A 279 -5.25 -0.31 -8.91
CA HIS A 279 -5.92 0.00 -10.17
C HIS A 279 -6.47 1.43 -10.21
N TRP A 280 -6.88 2.00 -9.07
CA TRP A 280 -7.60 3.28 -8.98
C TRP A 280 -6.89 4.31 -8.10
N PHE A 281 -5.55 4.32 -8.12
CA PHE A 281 -4.68 5.11 -7.24
C PHE A 281 -5.17 6.53 -6.96
N LEU A 282 -5.52 7.30 -8.00
CA LEU A 282 -5.90 8.70 -7.84
C LEU A 282 -7.22 8.86 -7.08
N THR A 283 -8.23 8.07 -7.44
CA THR A 283 -9.56 8.18 -6.81
C THR A 283 -9.52 7.73 -5.35
N THR A 284 -8.78 6.65 -5.06
CA THR A 284 -8.64 6.13 -3.71
C THR A 284 -7.83 7.07 -2.84
N ALA A 285 -6.76 7.67 -3.39
CA ALA A 285 -5.94 8.65 -2.69
C ALA A 285 -6.74 9.88 -2.29
N ILE A 286 -7.56 10.43 -3.18
CA ILE A 286 -8.39 11.62 -2.88
C ILE A 286 -9.40 11.30 -1.77
N VAL A 287 -10.15 10.21 -1.91
CA VAL A 287 -11.18 9.81 -0.93
C VAL A 287 -10.56 9.50 0.43
N ALA A 288 -9.45 8.75 0.47
CA ALA A 288 -8.77 8.40 1.71
C ALA A 288 -8.13 9.62 2.38
N THR A 289 -7.46 10.49 1.62
CA THR A 289 -6.85 11.72 2.15
C THR A 289 -7.90 12.65 2.73
N LEU A 290 -9.06 12.80 2.06
CA LEU A 290 -10.17 13.60 2.58
C LEU A 290 -10.75 12.98 3.86
N ASN A 291 -10.92 11.66 3.91
CA ASN A 291 -11.42 10.98 5.10
C ASN A 291 -10.46 11.15 6.30
N ILE A 292 -9.16 10.96 6.09
CA ILE A 292 -8.13 11.19 7.11
C ILE A 292 -8.14 12.64 7.57
N ALA A 293 -8.24 13.61 6.66
CA ALA A 293 -8.31 15.03 7.01
C ALA A 293 -9.56 15.35 7.86
N LEU A 294 -10.71 14.75 7.57
CA LEU A 294 -11.92 14.91 8.39
C LEU A 294 -11.75 14.35 9.81
N VAL A 295 -11.12 13.17 9.94
CA VAL A 295 -10.81 12.57 11.24
C VAL A 295 -9.82 13.44 12.03
N GLN A 296 -8.81 14.02 11.35
CA GLN A 296 -7.88 14.95 11.98
C GLN A 296 -8.58 16.21 12.49
N VAL A 297 -9.49 16.81 11.69
CA VAL A 297 -10.29 17.96 12.12
C VAL A 297 -11.15 17.61 13.34
N PHE A 298 -11.77 16.42 13.34
CA PHE A 298 -12.53 15.93 14.49
C PHE A 298 -11.66 15.82 15.74
N TRP A 299 -10.44 15.25 15.63
CA TRP A 299 -9.53 15.13 16.76
C TRP A 299 -9.00 16.49 17.25
N CYS A 300 -8.72 17.43 16.34
CA CYS A 300 -8.39 18.82 16.70
C CYS A 300 -9.54 19.51 17.44
N PHE A 301 -10.79 19.25 17.04
CA PHE A 301 -11.98 19.77 17.71
C PHE A 301 -12.15 19.17 19.12
N VAL A 302 -11.97 17.85 19.28
CA VAL A 302 -11.99 17.19 20.59
C VAL A 302 -10.89 17.73 21.50
N LEU A 303 -9.67 17.90 20.98
CA LEU A 303 -8.56 18.49 21.72
C LEU A 303 -8.86 19.94 22.13
N TYR A 304 -9.49 20.72 21.25
CA TYR A 304 -9.92 22.09 21.55
C TYR A 304 -10.98 22.11 22.66
N LEU A 305 -11.96 21.21 22.64
CA LEU A 305 -12.94 21.08 23.72
C LEU A 305 -12.27 20.69 25.03
N TYR A 306 -11.33 19.74 25.01
CA TYR A 306 -10.60 19.31 26.19
C TYR A 306 -9.79 20.44 26.85
N ILE A 307 -9.12 21.28 26.04
CA ILE A 307 -8.38 22.45 26.55
C ILE A 307 -9.32 23.54 27.06
N THR A 308 -10.49 23.70 26.43
CA THR A 308 -11.46 24.78 26.76
C THR A 308 -12.31 24.44 28.00
N PHE A 309 -12.56 23.16 28.25
CA PHE A 309 -13.28 22.68 29.43
C PHE A 309 -12.31 21.92 30.35
N PRO A 310 -11.45 22.61 31.11
CA PRO A 310 -10.79 21.96 32.24
C PRO A 310 -11.89 21.46 33.18
N THR A 311 -11.89 20.16 33.45
CA THR A 311 -12.78 19.51 34.42
C THR A 311 -12.90 20.38 35.67
N LEU A 312 -14.13 20.77 36.02
CA LEU A 312 -14.46 21.47 37.27
C LEU A 312 -13.86 20.71 38.47
N HIS A 313 -12.68 21.14 38.91
CA HIS A 313 -12.12 20.75 40.20
C HIS A 313 -12.52 21.85 41.19
N GLY A 314 -13.66 21.63 41.82
CA GLY A 314 -14.31 22.59 42.70
C GLY A 314 -15.65 22.03 43.16
N VAL A 315 -15.61 20.84 43.76
CA VAL A 315 -16.70 20.40 44.63
C VAL A 315 -16.53 21.22 45.91
N ASP A 316 -17.28 22.32 46.02
CA ASP A 316 -17.41 23.06 47.28
C ASP A 316 -18.00 22.10 48.31
N VAL A 317 -17.20 21.78 49.31
CA VAL A 317 -17.60 21.04 50.51
C VAL A 317 -18.64 21.89 51.23
N ILE A 318 -19.87 21.38 51.28
CA ILE A 318 -20.95 21.92 52.10
C ILE A 318 -20.49 21.83 53.57
N PRO A 319 -20.35 22.94 54.32
CA PRO A 319 -20.09 22.86 55.75
C PRO A 319 -21.31 22.21 56.42
N THR A 320 -21.08 21.12 57.12
CA THR A 320 -22.10 20.49 57.96
C THR A 320 -22.11 21.29 59.27
N ASP A 321 -23.23 21.97 59.53
CA ASP A 321 -23.54 22.62 60.81
C ASP A 321 -23.65 21.54 61.90
N ASP A 322 -22.56 21.32 62.63
CA ASP A 322 -22.51 20.77 63.98
C ASP A 322 -21.19 21.33 64.52
N ASP A 323 -21.21 22.46 65.24
CA ASP A 323 -20.99 22.44 66.69
C ASP A 323 -21.52 23.75 67.30
N GLN A 324 -22.64 23.65 68.03
CA GLN A 324 -23.14 24.76 68.85
C GLN A 324 -23.39 24.29 70.29
N GLU A 325 -22.39 24.40 71.17
CA GLU A 325 -22.52 24.47 72.64
C GLU A 325 -21.12 24.72 73.23
N GLN A 326 -20.82 25.60 74.20
CA GLN A 326 -21.47 26.69 74.92
C GLN A 326 -20.37 27.27 75.87
N LEU A 327 -20.28 28.61 76.02
CA LEU A 327 -19.96 29.38 77.26
C LEU A 327 -18.61 29.10 78.00
N LEU A 328 -17.68 30.02 78.35
CA LEU A 328 -17.60 31.45 78.65
C LEU A 328 -16.08 31.85 78.77
N PRO A 329 -15.70 33.14 78.91
CA PRO A 329 -14.36 33.67 78.61
C PRO A 329 -13.43 33.83 79.83
N ASP A 330 -12.11 33.89 79.61
CA ASP A 330 -11.18 34.87 80.20
C ASP A 330 -9.76 34.76 79.59
N GLU A 331 -9.13 35.92 79.41
CA GLU A 331 -7.76 36.20 78.92
C GLU A 331 -6.64 35.71 79.90
N PRO A 332 -5.32 35.94 79.67
CA PRO A 332 -4.46 35.71 78.50
C PRO A 332 -3.14 34.94 78.85
N LYS A 333 -2.45 34.48 77.79
CA LYS A 333 -1.00 34.18 77.61
C LYS A 333 -0.09 34.05 78.85
N GLU A 334 0.61 32.92 78.94
CA GLU A 334 2.01 32.93 79.37
C GLU A 334 2.83 31.76 78.79
N HIS A 335 4.13 32.04 78.70
CA HIS A 335 5.19 31.39 77.95
C HIS A 335 5.78 30.17 78.68
N ASP A 336 6.55 29.40 77.91
CA ASP A 336 7.82 28.75 78.29
C ASP A 336 7.91 27.24 78.58
N SER A 337 8.97 26.72 77.93
CA SER A 337 9.84 25.58 78.24
C SER A 337 9.20 24.18 78.23
N ALA A 338 9.54 23.33 77.28
CA ALA A 338 10.83 22.65 77.06
C ALA A 338 11.09 21.51 78.05
N ASP A 339 11.40 20.38 77.43
CA ASP A 339 12.21 19.26 77.89
C ASP A 339 11.57 18.06 78.61
N ASP A 340 12.06 16.91 78.13
CA ASP A 340 12.25 15.63 78.81
C ASP A 340 11.01 14.74 79.04
N MET A 341 11.04 13.43 78.89
CA MET A 341 12.04 12.43 78.47
C MET A 341 11.34 11.07 78.67
N LEU A 342 11.59 10.10 77.77
CA LEU A 342 11.58 8.63 78.02
C LEU A 342 10.21 8.01 78.39
N ASP A 343 9.87 6.75 78.18
CA ASP A 343 10.32 5.55 77.46
C ASP A 343 9.16 4.54 77.70
N GLU A 344 9.28 3.35 77.13
CA GLU A 344 8.49 2.13 77.43
C GLU A 344 7.09 2.08 76.82
N ASP A 345 6.58 0.97 76.35
CA ASP A 345 7.07 -0.28 75.75
C ASP A 345 5.76 -1.00 75.34
N ASP A 346 5.90 -1.98 74.46
CA ASP A 346 5.00 -3.12 74.32
C ASP A 346 3.63 -2.98 73.59
N ASP A 347 3.60 -3.70 72.47
CA ASP A 347 2.69 -4.82 72.20
C ASP A 347 1.22 -4.48 71.88
N ASP A 348 0.83 -4.61 70.61
CA ASP A 348 0.05 -5.77 70.15
C ASP A 348 -0.22 -5.72 68.63
N GLY A 349 -0.47 -6.89 68.05
CA GLY A 349 -0.42 -7.19 66.61
C GLY A 349 -1.56 -6.67 65.70
N PRO A 350 -1.61 -7.17 64.44
CA PRO A 350 -2.23 -6.50 63.30
C PRO A 350 -3.68 -6.94 63.04
N GLN A 351 -4.48 -6.07 62.41
CA GLN A 351 -5.73 -6.47 61.76
C GLN A 351 -5.83 -5.83 60.37
N VAL A 352 -5.55 -6.68 59.39
CA VAL A 352 -5.98 -6.59 58.00
C VAL A 352 -7.51 -6.62 57.97
N TYR A 353 -8.11 -5.68 57.24
CA TYR A 353 -9.42 -5.89 56.63
C TYR A 353 -9.28 -5.71 55.12
N GLU A 354 -9.16 -6.85 54.45
CA GLU A 354 -9.58 -7.06 53.06
C GLU A 354 -11.06 -6.69 52.94
N SER A 355 -11.42 -5.92 51.91
CA SER A 355 -12.77 -5.93 51.35
C SER A 355 -12.69 -6.12 49.84
N GLU A 356 -13.07 -7.34 49.49
CA GLU A 356 -13.24 -8.02 48.21
C GLU A 356 -13.68 -7.14 47.01
N LEU A 357 -12.93 -7.30 45.92
CA LEU A 357 -13.33 -6.90 44.56
C LEU A 357 -14.11 -8.05 43.91
N ILE A 358 -15.44 -7.93 43.85
CA ILE A 358 -16.33 -8.88 43.20
C ILE A 358 -16.21 -8.73 41.67
N LEU A 359 -15.68 -9.77 41.00
CA LEU A 359 -15.77 -9.97 39.55
C LEU A 359 -16.83 -11.04 39.23
N PRO A 360 -17.63 -10.87 38.15
CA PRO A 360 -18.65 -11.84 37.75
C PRO A 360 -18.05 -13.10 37.08
N PRO A 361 -18.76 -14.25 37.14
CA PRO A 361 -18.21 -15.56 36.80
C PRO A 361 -18.14 -15.86 35.29
N THR A 362 -17.04 -16.51 34.90
CA THR A 362 -16.83 -17.14 33.59
C THR A 362 -17.55 -18.50 33.51
N PRO A 363 -18.06 -18.93 32.33
CA PRO A 363 -18.73 -20.22 32.18
C PRO A 363 -17.75 -21.39 32.09
N LYS A 364 -18.13 -22.50 32.72
CA LYS A 364 -17.36 -23.72 32.97
C LYS A 364 -16.97 -24.52 31.72
N GLU A 365 -15.76 -25.04 31.81
CA GLU A 365 -15.12 -26.08 31.00
C GLU A 365 -15.95 -27.39 31.02
N SER A 366 -16.29 -27.90 29.84
CA SER A 366 -17.04 -29.16 29.68
C SER A 366 -16.10 -30.35 29.62
N VAL A 367 -16.43 -31.34 30.45
CA VAL A 367 -15.72 -32.58 30.71
C VAL A 367 -15.44 -33.37 29.43
N ARG A 368 -14.15 -33.65 29.21
CA ARG A 368 -13.57 -34.54 28.21
C ARG A 368 -14.07 -35.99 28.39
N GLN A 369 -15.10 -36.40 27.67
CA GLN A 369 -15.45 -37.81 27.52
C GLN A 369 -14.48 -38.50 26.54
N ARG A 370 -13.71 -39.44 27.09
CA ARG A 370 -12.75 -40.31 26.40
C ARG A 370 -13.52 -41.30 25.52
N ARG A 371 -13.52 -41.12 24.19
CA ARG A 371 -14.08 -42.09 23.24
C ARG A 371 -13.01 -43.15 22.91
N ALA A 372 -13.37 -44.41 23.07
CA ALA A 372 -12.56 -45.58 22.73
C ALA A 372 -12.31 -45.70 21.22
N PRO A 373 -11.20 -46.33 20.78
CA PRO A 373 -10.91 -46.55 19.36
C PRO A 373 -11.78 -47.67 18.77
N PRO A 374 -12.26 -47.56 17.52
CA PRO A 374 -12.90 -48.67 16.86
C PRO A 374 -11.87 -49.71 16.37
N THR A 375 -12.09 -50.92 16.85
CA THR A 375 -11.71 -52.24 16.40
C THR A 375 -11.33 -52.38 14.93
N GLN A 376 -10.18 -53.03 14.70
CA GLN A 376 -9.73 -53.60 13.43
C GLN A 376 -10.74 -54.66 12.93
N VAL A 377 -11.16 -54.56 11.67
CA VAL A 377 -11.85 -55.63 10.95
C VAL A 377 -10.80 -56.40 10.13
N PRO A 378 -10.80 -57.74 10.14
CA PRO A 378 -9.82 -58.53 9.41
C PRO A 378 -10.16 -58.67 7.92
N VAL A 379 -9.10 -59.03 7.20
CA VAL A 379 -8.99 -59.39 5.78
C VAL A 379 -10.03 -60.42 5.32
N SER A 380 -10.53 -60.22 4.11
CA SER A 380 -10.86 -61.27 3.14
C SER A 380 -10.63 -60.73 1.74
#